data_AF-A0A0N4XJT6-F1
#
_entry.id   AF-A0A0N4XJT6-F1
#
_cell.length_a   1.000
_cell.length_b   1.000
_cell.length_c   1.000
_cell.angle_alpha   90.00
_cell.angle_beta   90.00
_cell.angle_gamma   90.00
#
_symmetry.space_group_name_H-M   'P 1'
#
loop_
_entity.id
_entity.type
_entity.pdbx_description
1 polymer ?
#
loop_
_entity_poly.entity_id
_entity_poly.type
_entity_poly.pdbx_seq_one_letter_code
_entity_poly.pdbx_strand_id
1 'polypeptide(L)'
;MYKSKDRSTRSVEALTAFVKYQLSTAINEFSSQEQLTAAMDTSKRNVIAWVKRGGEEYTNLKKIASLLREECNFWLATESATANLPEDKLSYMDPDAQEEQKFSGNMRDYEFLKQWVTDKCIPLVREVTFENVEELTEEGLPFLLFFRDSKRKDQDKMFTEQVIRELYDQRASINPLLADGHKFAHPLKHLGKTMKDLPVLAIDSFQHMYVFPDMSQLTVPGKLRQFVMDLHTGKLHKEFHETLDQKMIDLAKFKAENGITDEDLEDNREGEV
;
A
#
# COMPACT_ATOMS: atom_id res chain seq x y z
N MET A 1 -3.73 -16.99 5.32
CA MET A 1 -3.36 -17.54 3.99
C MET A 1 -2.09 -16.83 3.59
N TYR A 2 -0.96 -17.56 3.53
CA TYR A 2 0.38 -17.01 3.34
C TYR A 2 0.48 -16.27 1.99
N LYS A 3 0.94 -15.01 2.02
CA LYS A 3 0.83 -14.06 0.91
C LYS A 3 2.17 -13.68 0.27
N SER A 4 3.20 -14.50 0.40
CA SER A 4 4.44 -14.38 -0.39
C SER A 4 4.70 -15.69 -1.14
N LYS A 5 4.42 -15.69 -2.45
CA LYS A 5 4.89 -16.77 -3.34
C LYS A 5 6.33 -16.45 -3.68
N ASP A 6 7.24 -17.29 -3.19
CA ASP A 6 8.65 -17.20 -3.53
C ASP A 6 8.85 -17.41 -5.04
N ARG A 7 9.47 -16.41 -5.69
CA ARG A 7 9.79 -16.39 -7.13
C ARG A 7 11.29 -16.50 -7.39
N SER A 8 12.08 -16.86 -6.39
CA SER A 8 13.43 -17.34 -6.62
C SER A 8 13.40 -18.52 -7.60
N THR A 9 14.49 -18.70 -8.35
CA THR A 9 14.69 -19.82 -9.28
C THR A 9 14.11 -21.10 -8.69
N ARG A 10 13.30 -21.85 -9.46
CA ARG A 10 12.67 -23.10 -8.99
C ARG A 10 13.73 -24.22 -8.85
N SER A 11 14.69 -24.02 -7.96
CA SER A 11 15.74 -24.96 -7.62
C SER A 11 15.54 -25.46 -6.20
N VAL A 12 16.11 -26.63 -5.92
CA VAL A 12 16.05 -27.24 -4.59
C VAL A 12 16.72 -26.34 -3.55
N GLU A 13 17.77 -25.63 -3.94
CA GLU A 13 18.54 -24.71 -3.09
C GLU A 13 17.70 -23.49 -2.69
N ALA A 14 16.98 -22.90 -3.64
CA ALA A 14 16.13 -21.74 -3.40
C ALA A 14 14.95 -22.08 -2.48
N LEU A 15 14.26 -23.20 -2.75
CA LEU A 15 13.22 -23.73 -1.86
C LEU A 15 13.76 -24.07 -0.46
N THR A 16 14.96 -24.65 -0.38
CA THR A 16 15.60 -24.96 0.91
C THR A 16 15.95 -23.69 1.68
N ALA A 17 16.47 -22.67 0.98
CA ALA A 17 16.77 -21.37 1.58
C ALA A 17 15.50 -20.68 2.10
N PHE A 18 14.42 -20.72 1.31
CA PHE A 18 13.11 -20.20 1.72
C PHE A 18 12.57 -20.88 2.97
N VAL A 19 12.55 -22.22 3.01
CA VAL A 19 12.06 -22.97 4.17
C VAL A 19 12.94 -22.68 5.39
N LYS A 20 14.27 -22.66 5.24
CA LYS A 20 15.18 -22.28 6.34
C LYS A 20 14.95 -20.86 6.83
N TYR A 21 14.67 -19.93 5.92
CA TYR A 21 14.35 -18.55 6.27
C TYR A 21 13.01 -18.45 7.00
N GLN A 22 11.97 -19.14 6.54
CA GLN A 22 10.67 -19.18 7.24
C GLN A 22 10.77 -19.82 8.63
N LEU A 23 11.70 -20.76 8.81
CA LEU A 23 12.01 -21.38 10.11
C LEU A 23 13.00 -20.58 10.97
N SER A 24 13.65 -19.56 10.41
CA SER A 24 14.63 -18.74 11.14
C SER A 24 13.95 -17.78 12.10
N THR A 25 14.71 -17.30 13.10
CA THR A 25 14.22 -16.34 14.09
C THR A 25 13.81 -15.03 13.42
N ALA A 26 12.52 -14.68 13.51
CA ALA A 26 11.98 -13.42 13.00
C ALA A 26 12.40 -12.18 13.81
N ILE A 27 13.23 -12.35 14.85
CA ILE A 27 13.62 -11.31 15.80
C ILE A 27 15.15 -11.23 15.84
N ASN A 28 15.67 -10.03 15.64
CA ASN A 28 17.08 -9.69 15.84
C ASN A 28 17.33 -9.33 17.30
N GLU A 29 18.50 -9.68 17.85
CA GLU A 29 18.83 -9.40 19.24
C GLU A 29 19.84 -8.25 19.36
N PHE A 30 19.70 -7.44 20.41
CA PHE A 30 20.65 -6.37 20.73
C PHE A 30 20.89 -6.26 22.25
N SER A 31 22.08 -5.82 22.65
CA SER A 31 22.50 -5.74 24.05
C SER A 31 22.65 -4.31 24.57
N SER A 32 22.63 -3.30 23.70
CA SER A 32 22.66 -1.89 24.09
C SER A 32 21.99 -1.01 23.04
N GLN A 33 21.69 0.24 23.42
CA GLN A 33 21.10 1.23 22.52
C GLN A 33 22.06 1.57 21.36
N GLU A 34 23.37 1.60 21.62
CA GLU A 34 24.40 1.87 20.62
C GLU A 34 24.46 0.75 19.58
N GLN A 35 24.40 -0.51 20.02
CA GLN A 35 24.36 -1.66 19.11
C GLN A 35 23.10 -1.64 18.23
N LEU A 36 21.95 -1.36 18.83
CA LEU A 36 20.69 -1.24 18.11
C LEU A 36 20.79 -0.13 17.05
N THR A 37 21.28 1.05 17.42
CA THR A 37 21.42 2.20 16.51
C THR A 37 22.37 1.90 15.36
N ALA A 38 23.45 1.14 15.60
CA ALA A 38 24.42 0.79 14.55
C ALA A 38 23.91 -0.30 13.58
N ALA A 39 23.05 -1.22 14.05
CA ALA A 39 22.58 -2.35 13.26
C ALA A 39 21.23 -2.08 12.57
N MET A 40 20.43 -1.15 13.08
CA MET A 40 19.09 -0.88 12.60
C MET A 40 19.11 -0.07 11.30
N ASP A 41 18.43 -0.59 10.27
CA ASP A 41 18.14 0.14 9.04
C ASP A 41 16.89 1.02 9.26
N THR A 42 17.10 2.32 9.43
CA THR A 42 16.04 3.31 9.67
C THR A 42 15.18 3.62 8.44
N SER A 43 15.58 3.17 7.25
CA SER A 43 14.72 3.23 6.07
C SER A 43 13.60 2.19 6.10
N LYS A 44 13.68 1.22 7.02
CA LYS A 44 12.69 0.18 7.23
C LYS A 44 11.85 0.45 8.47
N ARG A 45 10.70 -0.22 8.53
CA ARG A 45 9.84 -0.26 9.71
C ARG A 45 10.47 -1.14 10.78
N ASN A 46 10.71 -0.59 11.96
CA ASN A 46 11.35 -1.33 13.05
C ASN A 46 10.46 -1.37 14.29
N VAL A 47 10.25 -2.56 14.85
CA VAL A 47 9.59 -2.79 16.13
C VAL A 47 10.64 -3.17 17.15
N ILE A 48 10.78 -2.36 18.19
CA ILE A 48 11.84 -2.48 19.19
C ILE A 48 11.20 -2.89 20.52
N ALA A 49 11.60 -4.05 21.02
CA ALA A 49 11.10 -4.61 22.26
C ALA A 49 12.22 -4.73 23.30
N TRP A 50 11.95 -4.21 24.48
CA TRP A 50 12.71 -4.51 25.69
C TRP A 50 11.78 -5.24 26.63
N VAL A 51 11.72 -6.55 26.44
CA VAL A 51 10.78 -7.45 27.12
C VAL A 51 11.56 -8.58 27.75
N LYS A 52 11.29 -8.88 29.02
CA LYS A 52 11.94 -10.01 29.73
C LYS A 52 11.52 -11.34 29.10
N ARG A 53 12.47 -12.26 28.96
CA ARG A 53 12.20 -13.59 28.40
C ARG A 53 11.39 -14.45 29.36
N GLY A 54 10.65 -15.41 28.81
CA GLY A 54 9.85 -16.39 29.56
C GLY A 54 8.45 -15.90 29.97
N GLY A 55 8.14 -14.61 29.79
CA GLY A 55 6.81 -14.05 30.04
C GLY A 55 5.79 -14.28 28.92
N GLU A 56 4.54 -13.95 29.20
CA GLU A 56 3.45 -13.98 28.22
C GLU A 56 3.63 -12.89 27.15
N GLU A 57 4.13 -11.73 27.56
CA GLU A 57 4.49 -10.59 26.72
C GLU A 57 5.50 -10.99 25.64
N TYR A 58 6.57 -11.71 26.04
CA TYR A 58 7.57 -12.25 25.13
C TYR A 58 6.97 -13.28 24.16
N THR A 59 6.10 -14.15 24.67
CA THR A 59 5.44 -15.17 23.85
C THR A 59 4.52 -14.55 22.80
N ASN A 60 3.75 -13.53 23.19
CA ASN A 60 2.88 -12.77 22.29
C ASN A 60 3.70 -12.05 21.22
N LEU A 61 4.77 -11.36 21.63
CA LEU A 61 5.68 -10.68 20.70
C LEU A 61 6.29 -11.67 19.68
N LYS A 62 6.76 -12.85 20.11
CA LYS A 62 7.30 -13.87 19.19
C LYS A 62 6.31 -14.32 18.14
N LYS A 63 5.05 -14.54 18.55
CA LYS A 63 3.98 -14.91 17.62
C LYS A 63 3.75 -13.81 16.58
N ILE A 64 3.66 -12.56 17.03
CA ILE A 64 3.43 -11.41 16.15
C ILE A 64 4.62 -11.17 15.21
N ALA A 65 5.85 -11.22 15.72
CA ALA A 65 7.06 -11.10 14.91
C ALA A 65 7.14 -12.15 13.81
N SER A 66 6.74 -13.39 14.12
CA SER A 66 6.70 -14.47 13.13
C SER A 66 5.64 -14.22 12.04
N LEU A 67 4.50 -13.62 12.40
CA LEU A 67 3.42 -13.30 11.46
C LEU A 67 3.77 -12.12 10.54
N LEU A 68 4.50 -11.13 11.04
CA LEU A 68 4.77 -9.86 10.37
C LEU A 68 6.23 -9.72 9.91
N ARG A 69 6.96 -10.84 9.81
CA ARG A 69 8.42 -10.85 9.54
C ARG A 69 8.82 -10.20 8.20
N GLU A 70 7.92 -10.19 7.23
CA GLU A 70 8.16 -9.55 5.92
C GLU A 70 7.76 -8.06 5.93
N GLU A 71 6.97 -7.62 6.91
CA GLU A 71 6.40 -6.27 6.99
C GLU A 71 7.21 -5.33 7.90
N CYS A 72 7.88 -5.91 8.91
CA CYS A 72 8.64 -5.20 9.93
C CYS A 72 9.90 -5.96 10.34
N ASN A 73 10.95 -5.21 10.65
CA ASN A 73 12.10 -5.73 11.37
C ASN A 73 11.81 -5.73 12.88
N PHE A 74 11.91 -6.89 13.51
CA PHE A 74 11.73 -7.00 14.95
C PHE A 74 13.08 -7.04 15.65
N TRP A 75 13.20 -6.28 16.73
CA TRP A 75 14.38 -6.18 17.58
C TRP A 75 14.00 -6.49 19.01
N LEU A 76 14.80 -7.31 19.69
CA LEU A 76 14.59 -7.68 21.09
C LEU A 76 15.87 -7.51 21.89
N ALA A 77 15.75 -6.83 23.02
CA ALA A 77 16.85 -6.69 23.96
C ALA A 77 17.24 -8.05 24.58
N THR A 78 18.54 -8.28 24.78
CA THR A 78 19.03 -9.48 25.46
C THR A 78 18.63 -9.50 26.94
N GLU A 79 18.73 -10.67 27.59
CA GLU A 79 18.40 -10.81 29.01
C GLU A 79 19.26 -9.90 29.91
N SER A 80 20.54 -9.73 29.57
CA SER A 80 21.43 -8.81 30.29
C SER A 80 21.00 -7.35 30.16
N ALA A 81 20.52 -6.96 28.98
CA ALA A 81 20.02 -5.62 28.70
C ALA A 81 18.66 -5.34 29.39
N THR A 82 17.88 -6.38 29.67
CA THR A 82 16.55 -6.29 30.32
C THR A 82 16.57 -6.58 31.82
N ALA A 83 17.71 -7.02 32.38
CA ALA A 83 17.83 -7.42 33.79
C ALA A 83 17.40 -6.32 34.78
N ASN A 84 17.77 -5.06 34.49
CA ASN A 84 17.46 -3.90 35.34
C ASN A 84 16.31 -3.05 34.81
N LEU A 85 15.55 -3.53 33.82
CA LEU A 85 14.42 -2.78 33.29
C LEU A 85 13.26 -2.81 34.30
N PRO A 86 12.75 -1.63 34.71
CA PRO A 86 11.66 -1.53 35.66
C PRO A 86 10.38 -2.13 35.08
N GLU A 87 10.12 -1.88 33.80
CA GLU A 87 8.94 -2.35 33.08
C GLU A 87 9.32 -2.71 31.64
N ASP A 88 8.57 -3.65 31.06
CA ASP A 88 8.70 -4.01 29.65
C ASP A 88 8.23 -2.85 28.76
N LYS A 89 8.96 -2.59 27.68
CA LYS A 89 8.63 -1.51 26.74
C LYS A 89 8.69 -1.99 25.29
N LEU A 90 7.78 -1.47 24.49
CA LEU A 90 7.68 -1.73 23.06
C LEU A 90 7.51 -0.40 22.34
N SER A 91 8.24 -0.22 21.26
CA SER A 91 8.12 0.95 20.40
C SER A 91 8.23 0.57 18.94
N TYR A 92 7.71 1.47 18.10
CA TYR A 92 7.79 1.41 16.66
C TYR A 92 8.56 2.63 16.17
N MET A 93 9.53 2.41 15.28
CA MET A 93 10.27 3.46 14.58
C MET A 93 9.77 3.54 13.15
N ASP A 94 9.18 4.68 12.82
CA ASP A 94 8.68 4.97 11.48
C ASP A 94 9.81 5.46 10.56
N PRO A 95 9.91 4.96 9.32
CA PRO A 95 10.96 5.37 8.39
C PRO A 95 10.83 6.83 7.92
N ASP A 96 9.61 7.36 7.86
CA ASP A 96 9.34 8.71 7.35
C ASP A 96 9.42 9.77 8.47
N ALA A 97 8.88 9.46 9.64
CA ALA A 97 8.85 10.41 10.76
C ALA A 97 10.14 10.43 11.59
N GLN A 98 10.93 9.34 11.57
CA GLN A 98 12.06 9.09 12.48
C GLN A 98 11.71 9.34 13.97
N GLU A 99 10.44 9.22 14.31
CA GLU A 99 9.91 9.42 15.66
C GLU A 99 9.54 8.07 16.28
N GLU A 100 9.95 7.87 17.53
CA GLU A 100 9.63 6.67 18.29
C GLU A 100 8.18 6.72 18.81
N GLN A 101 7.35 5.82 18.30
CA GLN A 101 5.97 5.64 18.77
C GLN A 101 5.91 4.53 19.81
N LYS A 102 5.64 4.90 21.06
CA LYS A 102 5.60 3.96 22.19
C LYS A 102 4.25 3.27 22.30
N PHE A 103 4.27 1.97 22.53
CA PHE A 103 3.07 1.21 22.90
C PHE A 103 2.74 1.48 24.37
N SER A 104 1.50 1.93 24.63
CA SER A 104 0.99 2.25 25.97
C SER A 104 -0.02 1.24 26.49
N GLY A 105 -0.29 0.16 25.74
CA GLY A 105 -1.22 -0.89 26.11
C GLY A 105 -0.62 -2.00 26.97
N ASN A 106 -1.46 -2.99 27.30
CA ASN A 106 -1.03 -4.21 27.97
C ASN A 106 -0.51 -5.23 26.94
N MET A 107 0.76 -5.62 27.00
CA MET A 107 1.36 -6.59 26.07
C MET A 107 0.85 -8.04 26.26
N ARG A 108 0.15 -8.32 27.36
CA ARG A 108 -0.54 -9.61 27.57
C ARG A 108 -1.83 -9.70 26.77
N ASP A 109 -2.44 -8.57 26.43
CA ASP A 109 -3.58 -8.53 25.52
C ASP A 109 -3.08 -8.78 24.09
N TYR A 110 -3.08 -10.05 23.71
CA TYR A 110 -2.56 -10.50 22.42
C TYR A 110 -3.25 -9.81 21.25
N GLU A 111 -4.58 -9.63 21.29
CA GLU A 111 -5.33 -9.04 20.18
C GLU A 111 -5.05 -7.55 20.07
N PHE A 112 -5.03 -6.82 21.19
CA PHE A 112 -4.69 -5.40 21.16
C PHE A 112 -3.24 -5.15 20.72
N LEU A 113 -2.30 -5.94 21.23
CA LEU A 113 -0.89 -5.85 20.84
C LEU A 113 -0.71 -6.18 19.35
N LYS A 114 -1.33 -7.27 18.88
CA LYS A 114 -1.28 -7.68 17.47
C LYS A 114 -1.86 -6.60 16.57
N GLN A 115 -3.01 -6.03 16.92
CA GLN A 115 -3.65 -4.97 16.14
C GLN A 115 -2.74 -3.75 16.04
N TRP A 116 -2.19 -3.29 17.18
CA TRP A 116 -1.28 -2.13 17.19
C TRP A 116 -0.04 -2.37 16.33
N VAL A 117 0.63 -3.52 16.48
CA VAL A 117 1.83 -3.83 15.67
C VAL A 117 1.46 -3.98 14.19
N THR A 118 0.32 -4.60 13.87
CA THR A 118 -0.16 -4.75 12.49
C THR A 118 -0.41 -3.38 11.85
N ASP A 119 -1.08 -2.46 12.53
CA ASP A 119 -1.38 -1.12 12.03
C ASP A 119 -0.11 -0.29 11.79
N LYS A 120 0.99 -0.57 12.52
CA LYS A 120 2.29 0.07 12.29
C LYS A 120 3.08 -0.58 11.17
N CYS A 121 3.08 -1.90 11.09
CA CYS A 121 3.89 -2.65 10.13
C CYS A 121 3.29 -2.67 8.72
N ILE A 122 1.96 -2.73 8.62
CA ILE A 122 1.22 -2.78 7.37
C ILE A 122 0.49 -1.45 7.20
N PRO A 123 1.09 -0.45 6.52
CA PRO A 123 0.44 0.82 6.34
C PRO A 123 -0.79 0.65 5.46
N LEU A 124 -1.88 1.31 5.84
CA LEU A 124 -3.13 1.29 5.09
C LEU A 124 -2.97 1.88 3.68
N VAL A 125 -2.01 2.80 3.52
CA VAL A 125 -1.64 3.39 2.24
C VAL A 125 -0.19 3.02 1.93
N ARG A 126 0.03 2.36 0.79
CA ARG A 126 1.38 1.94 0.32
C ARG A 126 1.77 2.72 -0.93
N GLU A 127 3.07 2.85 -1.21
CA GLU A 127 3.52 3.35 -2.51
C GLU A 127 3.59 2.20 -3.51
N VAL A 128 2.93 2.34 -4.65
CA VAL A 128 3.08 1.41 -5.77
C VAL A 128 4.30 1.80 -6.59
N THR A 129 5.12 0.80 -6.90
CA THR A 129 6.32 0.90 -7.72
C THR A 129 6.29 -0.21 -8.77
N PHE A 130 7.18 -0.15 -9.77
CA PHE A 130 7.23 -1.20 -10.79
C PHE A 130 7.68 -2.56 -10.23
N GLU A 131 8.44 -2.52 -9.14
CA GLU A 131 8.96 -3.71 -8.47
C GLU A 131 7.89 -4.43 -7.66
N ASN A 132 6.91 -3.70 -7.08
CA ASN A 132 5.89 -4.29 -6.20
C ASN A 132 4.49 -4.40 -6.83
N VAL A 133 4.23 -3.76 -7.99
CA VAL A 133 2.88 -3.70 -8.57
C VAL A 133 2.30 -5.09 -8.85
N GLU A 134 3.13 -6.05 -9.26
CA GLU A 134 2.68 -7.41 -9.54
C GLU A 134 2.31 -8.16 -8.25
N GLU A 135 3.04 -7.96 -7.17
CA GLU A 135 2.70 -8.51 -5.85
C GLU A 135 1.38 -7.91 -5.35
N LEU A 136 1.19 -6.60 -5.54
CA LEU A 136 -0.03 -5.90 -5.18
C LEU A 136 -1.25 -6.40 -5.97
N THR A 137 -1.10 -6.75 -7.26
CA THR A 137 -2.22 -7.28 -8.06
C THR A 137 -2.56 -8.72 -7.66
N GLU A 138 -1.58 -9.52 -7.23
CA GLU A 138 -1.82 -10.87 -6.69
C GLU A 138 -2.67 -10.87 -5.41
N GLU A 139 -2.79 -9.73 -4.73
CA GLU A 139 -3.72 -9.59 -3.61
C GLU A 139 -5.18 -9.68 -4.01
N GLY A 140 -5.51 -9.48 -5.30
CA GLY A 140 -6.86 -9.57 -5.83
C GLY A 140 -7.80 -8.45 -5.39
N LEU A 141 -7.27 -7.37 -4.81
CA LEU A 141 -8.05 -6.19 -4.41
C LEU A 141 -7.90 -5.08 -5.46
N PRO A 142 -9.00 -4.40 -5.86
CA PRO A 142 -8.93 -3.21 -6.70
C PRO A 142 -7.99 -2.16 -6.11
N PHE A 143 -7.32 -1.39 -6.97
CA PHE A 143 -6.45 -0.30 -6.52
C PHE A 143 -7.22 1.01 -6.43
N LEU A 144 -7.00 1.75 -5.36
CA LEU A 144 -7.35 3.17 -5.24
C LEU A 144 -6.05 3.97 -5.36
N LEU A 145 -5.74 4.40 -6.58
CA LEU A 145 -4.49 5.04 -6.96
C LEU A 145 -4.60 6.55 -6.81
N PHE A 146 -3.80 7.12 -5.91
CA PHE A 146 -3.56 8.56 -5.80
C PHE A 146 -2.27 8.91 -6.54
N PHE A 147 -2.40 9.32 -7.79
CA PHE A 147 -1.30 9.82 -8.60
C PHE A 147 -0.92 11.22 -8.13
N ARG A 148 0.36 11.39 -7.77
CA ARG A 148 0.90 12.65 -7.23
C ARG A 148 2.28 12.95 -7.81
N ASP A 149 2.73 14.19 -7.60
CA ASP A 149 4.15 14.52 -7.69
C ASP A 149 4.84 13.98 -6.43
N SER A 150 5.85 13.14 -6.60
CA SER A 150 6.51 12.47 -5.48
C SER A 150 7.26 13.41 -4.53
N LYS A 151 7.52 14.65 -4.97
CA LYS A 151 8.17 15.70 -4.18
C LYS A 151 7.21 16.41 -3.22
N ARG A 152 5.89 16.32 -3.43
CA ARG A 152 4.87 17.01 -2.61
C ARG A 152 4.31 16.13 -1.50
N LYS A 153 5.06 16.04 -0.40
CA LYS A 153 4.74 15.19 0.76
C LYS A 153 3.52 15.61 1.57
N ASP A 154 3.09 16.87 1.45
CA ASP A 154 1.84 17.36 2.02
C ASP A 154 0.60 16.59 1.48
N GLN A 155 0.68 16.15 0.22
CA GLN A 155 -0.42 15.42 -0.43
C GLN A 155 -0.49 13.96 0.02
N ASP A 156 0.66 13.32 0.26
CA ASP A 156 0.77 11.96 0.82
C ASP A 156 0.03 11.90 2.16
N LYS A 157 0.31 12.88 3.04
CA LYS A 157 -0.30 12.99 4.36
C LYS A 157 -1.80 13.20 4.27
N MET A 158 -2.26 14.17 3.45
CA MET A 158 -3.68 14.46 3.27
C MET A 158 -4.46 13.22 2.80
N PHE A 159 -3.96 12.52 1.78
CA PHE A 159 -4.62 11.33 1.25
C PHE A 159 -4.66 10.21 2.29
N THR A 160 -3.55 9.98 2.99
CA THR A 160 -3.47 8.98 4.06
C THR A 160 -4.49 9.24 5.17
N GLU A 161 -4.62 10.50 5.60
CA GLU A 161 -5.63 10.90 6.59
C GLU A 161 -7.07 10.67 6.09
N GLN A 162 -7.37 10.96 4.80
CA GLN A 162 -8.70 10.69 4.24
C GLN A 162 -9.01 9.19 4.23
N VAL A 163 -8.05 8.36 3.81
CA VAL A 163 -8.21 6.90 3.76
C VAL A 163 -8.42 6.32 5.16
N ILE A 164 -7.62 6.72 6.15
CA ILE A 164 -7.77 6.27 7.55
C ILE A 164 -9.15 6.66 8.08
N ARG A 165 -9.61 7.88 7.82
CA ARG A 165 -10.89 8.38 8.34
C ARG A 165 -12.10 7.70 7.69
N GLU A 166 -12.05 7.47 6.38
CA GLU A 166 -13.26 7.08 5.62
C GLU A 166 -13.30 5.62 5.19
N LEU A 167 -12.15 4.95 5.11
CA LEU A 167 -12.00 3.64 4.47
C LEU A 167 -11.35 2.58 5.38
N TYR A 168 -11.17 2.83 6.68
CA TYR A 168 -10.54 1.86 7.59
C TYR A 168 -11.27 0.51 7.64
N ASP A 169 -12.60 0.54 7.59
CA ASP A 169 -13.46 -0.65 7.51
C ASP A 169 -13.46 -1.30 6.11
N GLN A 170 -12.97 -0.58 5.09
CA GLN A 170 -12.89 -1.04 3.70
C GLN A 170 -11.51 -1.61 3.33
N ARG A 171 -10.57 -1.70 4.28
CA ARG A 171 -9.19 -2.19 4.08
C ARG A 171 -9.06 -3.59 3.46
N ALA A 172 -10.12 -4.40 3.56
CA ALA A 172 -10.16 -5.74 2.98
C ALA A 172 -10.85 -5.80 1.60
N SER A 173 -11.32 -4.66 1.09
CA SER A 173 -12.10 -4.55 -0.15
C SER A 173 -11.42 -3.74 -1.24
N ILE A 174 -10.42 -2.92 -0.88
CA ILE A 174 -9.70 -2.04 -1.81
C ILE A 174 -8.30 -1.77 -1.26
N ASN A 175 -7.33 -1.57 -2.15
CA ASN A 175 -5.95 -1.25 -1.84
C ASN A 175 -5.63 0.23 -2.15
N PRO A 176 -5.59 1.11 -1.14
CA PRO A 176 -5.17 2.51 -1.30
C PRO A 176 -3.66 2.62 -1.56
N LEU A 177 -3.30 3.25 -2.67
CA LEU A 177 -1.93 3.30 -3.15
C LEU A 177 -1.54 4.71 -3.57
N LEU A 178 -0.38 5.18 -3.14
CA LEU A 178 0.29 6.36 -3.68
C LEU A 178 1.04 5.93 -4.95
N ALA A 179 0.89 6.70 -6.03
CA ALA A 179 1.61 6.46 -7.28
C ALA A 179 2.37 7.72 -7.71
N ASP A 180 3.65 7.58 -8.07
CA ASP A 180 4.42 8.67 -8.67
C ASP A 180 3.92 8.91 -10.10
N GLY A 181 3.23 10.04 -10.33
CA GLY A 181 2.65 10.39 -11.61
C GLY A 181 3.67 10.60 -12.74
N HIS A 182 4.95 10.82 -12.42
CA HIS A 182 6.01 10.86 -13.41
C HIS A 182 6.44 9.47 -13.86
N LYS A 183 6.51 8.51 -12.92
CA LYS A 183 6.83 7.11 -13.24
C LYS A 183 5.65 6.41 -13.91
N PHE A 184 4.44 6.62 -13.42
CA PHE A 184 3.21 6.01 -13.90
C PHE A 184 2.48 6.89 -14.95
N ALA A 185 3.24 7.58 -15.80
CA ALA A 185 2.69 8.42 -16.86
C ALA A 185 1.86 7.64 -17.89
N HIS A 186 2.16 6.35 -18.12
CA HIS A 186 1.41 5.52 -19.05
C HIS A 186 -0.02 5.19 -18.54
N PRO A 187 -0.21 4.68 -17.31
CA PRO A 187 -1.55 4.59 -16.70
C PRO A 187 -2.33 5.92 -16.67
N LEU A 188 -1.66 7.05 -16.37
CA LEU A 188 -2.31 8.36 -16.41
C LEU A 188 -2.85 8.71 -17.81
N LYS A 189 -2.14 8.35 -18.87
CA LYS A 189 -2.61 8.56 -20.25
C LYS A 189 -3.85 7.73 -20.57
N HIS A 190 -3.98 6.51 -20.05
CA HIS A 190 -5.19 5.69 -20.20
C HIS A 190 -6.42 6.34 -19.56
N LEU A 191 -6.21 7.20 -18.56
CA LEU A 191 -7.25 8.03 -17.95
C LEU A 191 -7.53 9.34 -18.71
N GLY A 192 -6.84 9.59 -19.82
CA GLY A 192 -6.86 10.88 -20.52
C GLY A 192 -6.26 12.02 -19.71
N LYS A 193 -5.35 11.71 -18.76
CA LYS A 193 -4.68 12.67 -17.88
C LYS A 193 -3.19 12.75 -18.20
N THR A 194 -2.58 13.84 -17.74
CA THR A 194 -1.15 14.14 -17.89
C THR A 194 -0.55 14.51 -16.55
N MET A 195 0.78 14.66 -16.51
CA MET A 195 1.48 15.13 -15.30
C MET A 195 1.01 16.53 -14.85
N LYS A 196 0.42 17.33 -15.75
CA LYS A 196 -0.12 18.66 -15.40
C LYS A 196 -1.42 18.59 -14.62
N ASP A 197 -2.12 17.46 -14.69
CA ASP A 197 -3.40 17.24 -14.00
C ASP A 197 -3.21 16.72 -12.57
N LEU A 198 -1.96 16.50 -12.12
CA LEU A 198 -1.67 15.99 -10.80
C LEU A 198 -2.06 16.99 -9.69
N PRO A 199 -2.68 16.53 -8.59
CA PRO A 199 -2.96 15.13 -8.26
C PRO A 199 -4.22 14.58 -8.92
N VAL A 200 -4.24 13.28 -9.20
CA VAL A 200 -5.39 12.54 -9.75
C VAL A 200 -5.67 11.33 -8.88
N LEU A 201 -6.92 11.15 -8.46
CA LEU A 201 -7.38 9.93 -7.80
C LEU A 201 -8.16 9.07 -8.80
N ALA A 202 -7.87 7.78 -8.84
CA ALA A 202 -8.60 6.82 -9.67
C ALA A 202 -8.71 5.46 -8.99
N ILE A 203 -9.73 4.70 -9.36
CA ILE A 203 -9.84 3.29 -9.04
C ILE A 203 -9.44 2.47 -10.25
N ASP A 204 -8.54 1.51 -10.10
CA ASP A 204 -8.31 0.45 -11.07
C ASP A 204 -8.97 -0.84 -10.56
N SER A 205 -9.98 -1.30 -11.28
CA SER A 205 -10.73 -2.53 -10.96
C SER A 205 -10.16 -3.78 -11.63
N PHE A 206 -9.04 -3.65 -12.36
CA PHE A 206 -8.48 -4.64 -13.29
C PHE A 206 -9.32 -4.92 -14.54
N GLN A 207 -10.53 -4.34 -14.63
CA GLN A 207 -11.36 -4.34 -15.83
C GLN A 207 -11.38 -2.96 -16.48
N HIS A 208 -11.67 -1.95 -15.67
CA HIS A 208 -11.67 -0.55 -16.06
C HIS A 208 -11.05 0.32 -14.98
N MET A 209 -10.60 1.49 -15.41
CA MET A 209 -10.17 2.54 -14.50
C MET A 209 -11.23 3.65 -14.42
N TYR A 210 -11.57 4.07 -13.19
CA TYR A 210 -12.55 5.11 -12.92
C TYR A 210 -11.85 6.31 -12.28
N VAL A 211 -12.03 7.50 -12.83
CA VAL A 211 -11.42 8.73 -12.29
C VAL A 211 -12.34 9.33 -11.24
N PHE A 212 -11.78 9.74 -10.10
CA PHE A 212 -12.53 10.51 -9.11
C PHE A 212 -12.96 11.86 -9.73
N PRO A 213 -14.26 12.20 -9.76
CA PRO A 213 -14.76 13.27 -10.62
C PRO A 213 -14.19 14.66 -10.31
N ASP A 214 -13.99 14.99 -9.03
CA ASP A 214 -13.56 16.32 -8.60
C ASP A 214 -12.63 16.22 -7.39
N MET A 215 -11.34 16.47 -7.60
CA MET A 215 -10.32 16.41 -6.55
C MET A 215 -10.55 17.42 -5.42
N SER A 216 -11.27 18.52 -5.66
CA SER A 216 -11.61 19.47 -4.59
C SER A 216 -12.56 18.88 -3.54
N GLN A 217 -13.29 17.83 -3.91
CA GLN A 217 -14.23 17.12 -3.02
C GLN A 217 -13.56 16.01 -2.21
N LEU A 218 -12.27 15.72 -2.44
CA LEU A 218 -11.60 14.59 -1.78
C LEU A 218 -11.57 14.74 -0.25
N THR A 219 -11.47 15.96 0.26
CA THR A 219 -11.46 16.24 1.70
C THR A 219 -12.85 16.40 2.31
N VAL A 220 -13.89 16.45 1.47
CA VAL A 220 -15.28 16.57 1.92
C VAL A 220 -15.73 15.21 2.48
N PRO A 221 -16.18 15.15 3.75
CA PRO A 221 -16.53 13.90 4.40
C PRO A 221 -17.51 13.04 3.59
N GLY A 222 -17.14 11.78 3.38
CA GLY A 222 -17.97 10.76 2.76
C GLY A 222 -17.87 10.70 1.24
N LYS A 223 -17.21 11.67 0.58
CA LYS A 223 -17.04 11.66 -0.89
C LYS A 223 -16.09 10.56 -1.33
N LEU A 224 -14.96 10.39 -0.61
CA LEU A 224 -14.03 9.31 -0.88
C LEU A 224 -14.70 7.95 -0.63
N ARG A 225 -15.41 7.81 0.49
CA ARG A 225 -16.19 6.60 0.78
C ARG A 225 -17.21 6.29 -0.31
N GLN A 226 -18.00 7.28 -0.73
CA GLN A 226 -19.02 7.08 -1.76
C GLN A 226 -18.41 6.57 -3.06
N PHE A 227 -17.24 7.09 -3.47
CA PHE A 227 -16.56 6.63 -4.67
C PHE A 227 -16.18 5.15 -4.60
N VAL A 228 -15.69 4.68 -3.44
CA VAL A 228 -15.41 3.25 -3.22
C VAL A 228 -16.69 2.42 -3.17
N MET A 229 -17.78 2.93 -2.58
CA MET A 229 -19.07 2.22 -2.56
C MET A 229 -19.68 2.14 -3.97
N ASP A 230 -19.52 3.17 -4.80
CA ASP A 230 -20.00 3.21 -6.18
C ASP A 230 -19.28 2.17 -7.06
N LEU A 231 -18.02 1.83 -6.74
CA LEU A 231 -17.32 0.68 -7.33
C LEU A 231 -18.04 -0.62 -6.98
N HIS A 232 -18.21 -0.90 -5.69
CA HIS A 232 -18.74 -2.18 -5.19
C HIS A 232 -20.20 -2.43 -5.60
N THR A 233 -20.98 -1.36 -5.77
CA THR A 233 -22.35 -1.44 -6.27
C THR A 233 -22.45 -1.61 -7.79
N GLY A 234 -21.33 -1.54 -8.52
CA GLY A 234 -21.28 -1.60 -9.98
C GLY A 234 -21.75 -0.31 -10.67
N LYS A 235 -22.05 0.74 -9.90
CA LYS A 235 -22.49 2.04 -10.45
C LYS A 235 -21.42 2.66 -11.35
N LEU A 236 -20.15 2.64 -10.93
CA LEU A 236 -19.06 3.18 -11.75
C LEU A 236 -18.93 2.47 -13.10
N HIS A 237 -19.11 1.14 -13.11
CA HIS A 237 -19.05 0.34 -14.33
C HIS A 237 -20.20 0.69 -15.29
N LYS A 238 -21.42 0.81 -14.75
CA LYS A 238 -22.60 1.23 -15.51
C LYS A 238 -22.41 2.60 -16.14
N GLU A 239 -22.03 3.60 -15.33
CA GLU A 239 -21.81 4.97 -15.80
C GLU A 239 -20.69 5.04 -16.86
N PHE A 240 -19.64 4.23 -16.71
CA PHE A 240 -18.56 4.15 -17.69
C PHE A 240 -19.06 3.72 -19.08
N HIS A 241 -19.85 2.65 -19.16
CA HIS A 241 -20.42 2.19 -20.43
C HIS A 241 -21.44 3.17 -21.00
N GLU A 242 -22.30 3.77 -20.18
CA GLU A 242 -23.24 4.80 -20.64
C GLU A 242 -22.52 6.00 -21.28
N THR A 243 -21.39 6.44 -20.70
CA THR A 243 -20.60 7.54 -21.28
C THR A 243 -19.87 7.16 -22.57
N LEU A 244 -19.41 5.91 -22.68
CA LEU A 244 -18.78 5.39 -23.91
C LEU A 244 -19.78 5.32 -25.05
N ASP A 245 -20.96 4.78 -24.80
CA ASP A 245 -22.04 4.69 -25.78
C ASP A 245 -22.42 6.08 -26.29
N GLN A 246 -22.53 7.06 -25.37
CA GLN A 246 -22.81 8.44 -25.75
C GLN A 246 -21.70 9.05 -26.63
N LYS A 247 -20.42 8.85 -26.28
CA LYS A 247 -19.30 9.33 -27.10
C LYS A 247 -19.28 8.70 -28.49
N MET A 248 -19.62 7.42 -28.59
CA MET A 248 -19.71 6.73 -29.89
C MET A 248 -20.84 7.30 -30.74
N ILE A 249 -21.99 7.62 -30.14
CA ILE A 249 -23.11 8.29 -30.81
C ILE A 249 -22.69 9.69 -31.29
N ASP A 250 -22.03 10.46 -30.44
CA ASP A 250 -21.62 11.83 -30.77
C ASP A 250 -20.55 11.84 -31.87
N LEU A 251 -19.61 10.89 -31.84
CA LEU A 251 -18.62 10.70 -32.91
C LEU A 251 -19.29 10.31 -34.23
N ALA A 252 -20.29 9.42 -34.21
CA ALA A 252 -21.03 9.04 -35.40
C ALA A 252 -21.81 10.22 -36.01
N LYS A 253 -22.44 11.06 -35.16
CA LYS A 253 -23.09 12.30 -35.61
C LYS A 253 -22.09 13.27 -36.24
N PHE A 254 -20.94 13.47 -35.59
CA PHE A 254 -19.88 14.34 -36.11
C PHE A 254 -19.35 13.85 -37.47
N LYS A 255 -19.14 12.54 -37.63
CA LYS A 255 -18.75 11.95 -38.93
C LYS A 255 -19.79 12.22 -40.01
N ALA A 256 -21.08 11.99 -39.70
CA ALA A 256 -22.17 12.20 -40.64
C ALA A 256 -22.35 13.68 -41.04
N GLU A 257 -22.19 14.61 -40.09
CA GLU A 257 -22.30 16.05 -40.34
C GLU A 257 -21.15 16.60 -41.19
N ASN A 258 -19.95 16.02 -41.06
CA ASN A 258 -18.75 16.46 -41.77
C ASN A 258 -18.41 15.61 -43.00
N GLY A 259 -19.27 14.63 -43.35
CA GLY A 259 -19.04 13.74 -44.48
C GLY A 259 -17.78 12.87 -44.36
N ILE A 260 -17.29 12.64 -43.14
CA ILE A 260 -16.09 11.85 -42.86
C ILE A 260 -16.46 10.38 -42.95
N THR A 261 -15.84 9.66 -43.88
CA THR A 261 -15.99 8.22 -44.04
C THR A 261 -14.91 7.48 -43.24
N ASP A 262 -15.12 6.19 -42.96
CA ASP A 262 -14.10 5.39 -42.25
C ASP A 262 -12.81 5.23 -43.09
N GLU A 263 -12.88 5.43 -44.42
CA GLU A 263 -11.72 5.46 -45.32
C GLU A 263 -10.85 6.71 -45.10
N ASP A 264 -11.41 7.82 -44.61
CA ASP A 264 -10.68 9.06 -44.30
C ASP A 264 -9.88 8.99 -42.99
N LEU A 265 -10.07 7.90 -42.21
CA LEU A 265 -9.46 7.67 -40.90
C LEU A 265 -8.38 6.60 -40.89
N GLU A 266 -7.98 6.08 -42.06
CA GLU A 266 -6.81 5.20 -42.18
C GLU A 266 -5.54 5.96 -41.76
N ASP A 267 -5.06 5.63 -40.57
CA ASP A 267 -3.88 6.20 -39.96
C ASP A 267 -2.62 5.62 -40.63
N ASN A 268 -1.82 6.48 -41.28
CA ASN A 268 -0.49 6.16 -41.82
C ASN A 268 0.55 5.90 -40.70
N ARG A 269 0.23 5.00 -39.76
CA ARG A 269 1.09 4.62 -38.62
C ARG A 269 2.02 3.44 -38.89
N GLU A 270 2.21 3.06 -40.16
CA GLU A 270 3.26 2.13 -40.61
C GLU A 270 4.13 2.79 -41.68
N GLY A 271 4.85 3.85 -41.29
CA GLY A 271 5.66 4.58 -42.24
C GLY A 271 6.62 5.57 -41.62
N GLU A 272 7.32 5.21 -40.55
CA GLU A 272 8.62 5.83 -40.25
C GLU A 272 9.45 4.93 -39.32
N VAL A 273 10.73 4.84 -39.69
CA VAL A 273 11.78 3.88 -39.33
C VAL A 273 12.32 4.09 -37.92
#